data_AF-A0A7R9U0B0-F1
#
_entry.id   AF-A0A7R9U0B0-F1
#
_cell.length_a   1.000
_cell.length_b   1.000
_cell.length_c   1.000
_cell.angle_alpha   90.00
_cell.angle_beta   90.00
_cell.angle_gamma   90.00
#
_symmetry.space_group_name_H-M   'P 1'
#
loop_
_entity.id
_entity.type
_entity.pdbx_description
1 polymer ?
#
loop_
_entity_poly.entity_id
_entity_poly.type
_entity_poly.pdbx_seq_one_letter_code
_entity_poly.pdbx_strand_id
1 'polypeptide(L)'
;PHAAAGRGARAAPAGARPALSTPVPPFDLPRRAARARSACTRKRTFMCEPAPPTSLPPPRRARVLLGATGSVAALKLPLLAGALRAAGADVRIAASERALAFFDAAALCADGFEVLTDHDEWGPWQKVGDPVLHIELRRWADALVLAPLSANSLAKCAHGLADNLVTCVFRAWDFSSPVLVAPAMNTFMWESPFTEKQLGVLRELGARVVPTVVKELACGDVGDGAMAEYTTIASAVVEALHGVPGVAPLSGLR
;
A
#
# COMPACT_ATOMS: atom_id res chain seq x y z
N PRO A 1 22.48 52.26 34.78
CA PRO A 1 23.53 51.89 35.74
C PRO A 1 23.16 50.60 36.49
N HIS A 2 23.60 49.45 35.97
CA HIS A 2 24.18 48.34 36.73
C HIS A 2 24.73 47.32 35.72
N ALA A 3 26.06 47.33 35.62
CA ALA A 3 26.95 46.26 35.16
C ALA A 3 26.73 44.99 36.01
N ALA A 4 27.19 43.78 35.71
CA ALA A 4 27.81 43.07 34.59
C ALA A 4 27.99 41.63 35.12
N ALA A 5 28.06 40.61 34.25
CA ALA A 5 29.04 39.52 34.34
C ALA A 5 28.74 38.43 33.31
N GLY A 6 29.62 38.32 32.32
CA GLY A 6 29.65 37.17 31.42
C GLY A 6 30.31 35.94 32.03
N ARG A 7 30.17 34.82 31.31
CA ARG A 7 30.95 33.58 31.26
C ARG A 7 30.17 32.73 30.24
N GLY A 8 30.69 32.21 29.14
CA GLY A 8 32.04 31.90 28.70
C GLY A 8 31.86 30.68 27.81
N ALA A 9 32.02 30.85 26.49
CA ALA A 9 31.93 29.75 25.54
C ALA A 9 33.05 28.73 25.83
N ARG A 10 32.71 27.44 25.90
CA ARG A 10 33.67 26.35 25.71
C ARG A 10 33.09 25.35 24.72
N ALA A 11 33.67 25.37 23.54
CA ALA A 11 33.51 24.37 22.50
C ALA A 11 33.98 23.00 23.02
N ALA A 12 33.17 21.97 22.77
CA ALA A 12 33.55 20.57 23.01
C ALA A 12 34.57 20.12 21.95
N PRO A 13 35.62 19.37 22.32
CA PRO A 13 36.59 18.86 21.35
C PRO A 13 35.97 17.72 20.53
N ALA A 14 36.22 17.75 19.23
CA ALA A 14 35.87 16.69 18.29
C ALA A 14 36.59 15.37 18.66
N GLY A 15 35.80 14.41 19.16
CA GLY A 15 36.25 13.05 19.43
C GLY A 15 36.53 12.30 18.13
N ALA A 16 37.73 11.76 18.02
CA ALA A 16 38.24 10.97 16.91
C ALA A 16 37.35 9.74 16.62
N ARG A 17 37.05 9.52 15.32
CA ARG A 17 36.47 8.28 14.82
C ARG A 17 37.53 7.17 14.85
N PRO A 18 37.31 6.01 15.49
CA PRO A 18 38.20 4.87 15.30
C PRO A 18 37.93 4.24 13.93
N ALA A 19 38.93 4.27 13.06
CA ALA A 19 38.97 3.46 11.84
C ALA A 19 39.21 2.00 12.22
N LEU A 20 38.23 1.13 11.95
CA LEU A 20 38.40 -0.32 12.00
C LEU A 20 38.22 -0.86 10.58
N SER A 21 39.30 -0.80 9.82
CA SER A 21 39.47 -1.54 8.57
C SER A 21 40.28 -2.81 8.87
N THR A 22 39.62 -3.92 9.08
CA THR A 22 40.26 -5.25 8.95
C THR A 22 39.74 -5.88 7.66
N PRO A 23 40.61 -6.19 6.68
CA PRO A 23 40.18 -6.89 5.47
C PRO A 23 39.75 -8.31 5.83
N VAL A 24 38.54 -8.68 5.40
CA VAL A 24 38.01 -10.05 5.47
C VAL A 24 38.83 -10.93 4.51
N PRO A 25 39.33 -12.11 4.93
CA PRO A 25 40.05 -13.01 4.02
C PRO A 25 39.10 -13.56 2.95
N PRO A 26 39.58 -13.85 1.73
CA PRO A 26 38.75 -14.40 0.67
C PRO A 26 38.26 -15.80 1.04
N PHE A 27 36.97 -16.04 0.77
CA PHE A 27 36.30 -17.31 0.97
C PHE A 27 36.71 -18.28 -0.14
N ASP A 28 37.54 -19.29 0.17
CA ASP A 28 37.94 -20.31 -0.79
C ASP A 28 36.79 -21.31 -1.05
N LEU A 29 36.25 -21.27 -2.27
CA LEU A 29 35.31 -22.28 -2.76
C LEU A 29 36.08 -23.56 -3.16
N PRO A 30 35.71 -24.75 -2.68
CA PRO A 30 36.36 -25.98 -3.11
C PRO A 30 36.12 -26.23 -4.61
N ARG A 31 37.22 -26.35 -5.36
CA ARG A 31 37.23 -26.75 -6.77
C ARG A 31 36.54 -28.11 -6.91
N ARG A 32 35.40 -28.14 -7.61
CA ARG A 32 34.69 -29.37 -7.97
C ARG A 32 35.62 -30.29 -8.76
N ALA A 33 35.90 -31.47 -8.24
CA ALA A 33 36.56 -32.54 -8.97
C ALA A 33 35.69 -32.95 -10.17
N ALA A 34 36.25 -32.87 -11.38
CA ALA A 34 35.61 -33.36 -12.59
C ALA A 34 35.56 -34.90 -12.54
N ARG A 35 34.38 -35.46 -12.26
CA ARG A 35 34.12 -36.89 -12.48
C ARG A 35 33.87 -37.14 -13.97
N ALA A 36 34.71 -38.00 -14.55
CA ALA A 36 34.57 -38.52 -15.90
C ALA A 36 33.18 -39.17 -16.09
N ARG A 37 32.48 -38.78 -17.16
CA ARG A 37 31.19 -39.34 -17.54
C ARG A 37 31.40 -40.68 -18.23
N SER A 38 30.92 -41.76 -17.61
CA SER A 38 30.79 -43.06 -18.28
C SER A 38 29.65 -43.00 -19.29
N ALA A 39 29.93 -43.28 -20.55
CA ALA A 39 28.97 -43.30 -21.64
C ALA A 39 28.11 -44.57 -21.54
N CYS A 40 26.90 -44.45 -20.98
CA CYS A 40 25.86 -45.46 -21.08
C CYS A 40 24.98 -45.12 -22.30
N THR A 41 25.12 -45.90 -23.36
CA THR A 41 24.31 -45.85 -24.59
C THR A 41 22.88 -46.31 -24.29
N ARG A 42 22.00 -45.39 -23.89
CA ARG A 42 20.54 -45.58 -23.99
C ARG A 42 20.06 -45.10 -25.35
N LYS A 43 19.41 -46.00 -26.08
CA LYS A 43 18.66 -45.73 -27.31
C LYS A 43 17.71 -44.56 -27.04
N ARG A 44 17.91 -43.43 -27.75
CA ARG A 44 17.00 -42.28 -27.75
C ARG A 44 15.72 -42.66 -28.51
N THR A 45 14.69 -43.04 -27.77
CA THR A 45 13.32 -42.75 -28.22
C THR A 45 13.15 -41.25 -28.15
N PHE A 46 12.93 -40.60 -29.29
CA PHE A 46 12.47 -39.21 -29.34
C PHE A 46 11.06 -39.18 -28.75
N MET A 47 10.97 -39.01 -27.44
CA MET A 47 9.75 -38.54 -26.81
C MET A 47 9.66 -37.06 -27.17
N CYS A 48 8.69 -36.73 -28.01
CA CYS A 48 8.29 -35.35 -28.27
C CYS A 48 7.82 -34.79 -26.92
N GLU A 49 8.62 -33.89 -26.34
CA GLU A 49 8.24 -33.17 -25.13
C GLU A 49 7.00 -32.34 -25.50
N PRO A 50 5.87 -32.46 -24.78
CA PRO A 50 4.68 -31.70 -25.10
C PRO A 50 5.03 -30.21 -25.03
N ALA A 51 4.73 -29.47 -26.10
CA ALA A 51 4.94 -28.03 -26.15
C ALA A 51 4.32 -27.37 -24.90
N PRO A 52 4.99 -26.37 -24.30
CA PRO A 52 4.40 -25.63 -23.19
C PRO A 52 3.03 -25.09 -23.61
N PRO A 53 2.02 -25.09 -22.72
CA PRO A 53 0.67 -24.67 -23.06
C PRO A 53 0.73 -23.27 -23.68
N THR A 54 0.34 -23.18 -24.95
CA THR A 54 0.48 -21.99 -25.82
C THR A 54 -0.58 -20.92 -25.56
N SER A 55 -1.54 -21.16 -24.66
CA SER A 55 -2.56 -20.17 -24.30
C SER A 55 -2.27 -19.59 -22.92
N LEU A 56 -2.14 -18.26 -22.87
CA LEU A 56 -2.16 -17.52 -21.61
C LEU A 56 -3.39 -17.94 -20.79
N PRO A 57 -3.27 -18.10 -19.46
CA PRO A 57 -4.42 -18.42 -18.62
C PRO A 57 -5.52 -17.36 -18.80
N PRO A 58 -6.80 -17.75 -18.68
CA PRO A 58 -7.89 -16.81 -18.78
C PRO A 58 -7.71 -15.67 -17.75
N PRO A 59 -8.10 -14.44 -18.09
CA PRO A 59 -7.93 -13.31 -17.19
C PRO A 59 -8.72 -13.54 -15.91
N ARG A 60 -8.07 -13.31 -14.77
CA ARG A 60 -8.71 -13.46 -13.44
C ARG A 60 -9.44 -12.17 -13.05
N ARG A 61 -10.31 -12.25 -12.03
CA ARG A 61 -10.90 -11.06 -11.41
C ARG A 61 -9.81 -10.13 -10.89
N ALA A 62 -10.06 -8.82 -11.02
CA ALA A 62 -9.19 -7.80 -10.45
C ALA A 62 -9.27 -7.87 -8.92
N ARG A 63 -8.12 -7.74 -8.26
CA ARG A 63 -8.00 -7.76 -6.81
C ARG A 63 -7.72 -6.36 -6.31
N VAL A 64 -8.68 -5.77 -5.60
CA VAL A 64 -8.58 -4.41 -5.09
C VAL A 64 -8.46 -4.45 -3.57
N LEU A 65 -7.40 -3.82 -3.07
CA LEU A 65 -7.22 -3.61 -1.64
C LEU A 65 -7.67 -2.19 -1.28
N LEU A 66 -8.74 -2.09 -0.51
CA LEU A 66 -9.22 -0.83 0.04
C LEU A 66 -8.55 -0.56 1.39
N GLY A 67 -7.79 0.52 1.48
CA GLY A 67 -7.27 1.05 2.74
C GLY A 67 -8.19 2.13 3.30
N ALA A 68 -8.76 1.91 4.48
CA ALA A 68 -9.60 2.90 5.17
C ALA A 68 -8.84 3.54 6.34
N THR A 69 -8.84 4.87 6.41
CA THR A 69 -8.18 5.63 7.47
C THR A 69 -9.16 6.51 8.25
N GLY A 70 -8.74 7.04 9.41
CA GLY A 70 -9.60 7.78 10.33
C GLY A 70 -10.15 9.10 9.77
N SER A 71 -11.29 9.04 9.11
CA SER A 71 -12.08 10.17 8.62
C SER A 71 -13.56 9.79 8.60
N VAL A 72 -14.46 10.76 8.85
CA VAL A 72 -15.92 10.54 8.84
C VAL A 72 -16.40 9.92 7.53
N ALA A 73 -15.72 10.21 6.42
CA ALA A 73 -16.02 9.65 5.11
C ALA A 73 -15.91 8.11 5.03
N ALA A 74 -15.31 7.45 6.03
CA ALA A 74 -15.26 5.99 6.11
C ALA A 74 -16.66 5.35 6.26
N LEU A 75 -17.69 6.12 6.64
CA LEU A 75 -19.10 5.72 6.53
C LEU A 75 -19.49 5.26 5.11
N LYS A 76 -18.80 5.76 4.07
CA LYS A 76 -19.04 5.38 2.67
C LYS A 76 -18.23 4.16 2.20
N LEU A 77 -17.38 3.59 3.06
CA LEU A 77 -16.56 2.43 2.72
C LEU A 77 -17.39 1.22 2.26
N PRO A 78 -18.53 0.86 2.91
CA PRO A 78 -19.38 -0.24 2.44
C PRO A 78 -19.92 -0.01 1.03
N LEU A 79 -20.30 1.22 0.70
CA LEU A 79 -20.82 1.58 -0.62
C LEU A 79 -19.75 1.43 -1.70
N LEU A 80 -18.52 1.87 -1.43
CA LEU A 80 -17.39 1.71 -2.33
C LEU A 80 -17.04 0.23 -2.54
N ALA A 81 -16.95 -0.54 -1.46
CA ALA A 81 -16.63 -1.96 -1.52
C ALA A 81 -17.69 -2.75 -2.31
N GLY A 82 -18.98 -2.46 -2.07
CA GLY A 82 -20.11 -3.02 -2.82
C GLY A 82 -20.07 -2.68 -4.30
N ALA A 83 -19.80 -1.41 -4.65
CA ALA A 83 -19.71 -0.96 -6.04
C ALA A 83 -18.58 -1.66 -6.81
N LEU A 84 -17.41 -1.82 -6.20
CA LEU A 84 -16.27 -2.52 -6.81
C LEU A 84 -16.54 -4.01 -6.97
N ARG A 85 -17.15 -4.65 -5.97
CA ARG A 85 -17.57 -6.06 -6.06
C ARG A 85 -18.60 -6.26 -7.17
N ALA A 86 -19.60 -5.38 -7.26
CA ALA A 86 -20.61 -5.40 -8.31
C ALA A 86 -19.98 -5.21 -9.71
N ALA A 87 -18.91 -4.41 -9.80
CA ALA A 87 -18.16 -4.24 -11.03
C ALA A 87 -17.26 -5.45 -11.41
N GLY A 88 -17.21 -6.46 -10.54
CA GLY A 88 -16.52 -7.73 -10.79
C GLY A 88 -15.20 -7.93 -10.03
N ALA A 89 -14.79 -6.98 -9.19
CA ALA A 89 -13.55 -7.06 -8.42
C ALA A 89 -13.68 -7.96 -7.18
N ASP A 90 -12.59 -8.67 -6.86
CA ASP A 90 -12.37 -9.25 -5.55
C ASP A 90 -11.84 -8.15 -4.63
N VAL A 91 -12.54 -7.87 -3.52
CA VAL A 91 -12.24 -6.74 -2.64
C VAL A 91 -11.82 -7.25 -1.26
N ARG A 92 -10.66 -6.76 -0.79
CA ARG A 92 -10.21 -6.87 0.60
C ARG A 92 -10.11 -5.48 1.20
N ILE A 93 -10.31 -5.38 2.51
CA ILE A 93 -10.29 -4.12 3.24
C ILE A 93 -9.19 -4.20 4.30
N ALA A 94 -8.29 -3.22 4.33
CA ALA A 94 -7.40 -2.96 5.44
C ALA A 94 -7.86 -1.67 6.14
N ALA A 95 -8.14 -1.73 7.44
CA ALA A 95 -8.66 -0.60 8.18
C ALA A 95 -7.71 -0.22 9.32
N SER A 96 -7.35 1.07 9.40
CA SER A 96 -6.68 1.59 10.58
C SER A 96 -7.63 1.57 11.78
N GLU A 97 -7.09 1.48 13.00
CA GLU A 97 -7.88 1.54 14.25
C GLU A 97 -8.88 2.71 14.26
N ARG A 98 -8.48 3.90 13.80
CA ARG A 98 -9.34 5.09 13.77
C ARG A 98 -10.44 5.05 12.72
N ALA A 99 -10.31 4.24 11.67
CA ALA A 99 -11.36 4.07 10.67
C ALA A 99 -12.53 3.25 11.20
N LEU A 100 -12.26 2.28 12.08
CA LEU A 100 -13.24 1.38 12.68
C LEU A 100 -14.29 2.10 13.55
N ALA A 101 -14.04 3.35 13.94
CA ALA A 101 -15.04 4.17 14.64
C ALA A 101 -16.20 4.63 13.74
N PHE A 102 -16.08 4.50 12.41
CA PHE A 102 -17.00 5.09 11.44
C PHE A 102 -17.79 4.07 10.60
N PHE A 103 -17.50 2.78 10.72
CA PHE A 103 -18.25 1.73 10.04
C PHE A 103 -18.21 0.43 10.85
N ASP A 104 -19.20 -0.43 10.65
CA ASP A 104 -19.27 -1.72 11.30
C ASP A 104 -18.48 -2.77 10.48
N ALA A 105 -17.29 -3.13 10.96
CA ALA A 105 -16.47 -4.15 10.34
C ALA A 105 -17.14 -5.55 10.39
N ALA A 106 -17.89 -5.87 11.44
CA ALA A 106 -18.58 -7.15 11.56
C ALA A 106 -19.72 -7.27 10.55
N ALA A 107 -20.45 -6.18 10.29
CA ALA A 107 -21.46 -6.13 9.23
C ALA A 107 -20.86 -6.38 7.85
N LEU A 108 -19.73 -5.74 7.53
CA LEU A 108 -19.02 -6.00 6.26
C LEU A 108 -18.52 -7.44 6.16
N CYS A 109 -18.03 -8.03 7.25
CA CYS A 109 -17.66 -9.43 7.29
C CYS A 109 -18.87 -10.36 7.07
N ALA A 110 -20.04 -10.03 7.63
CA ALA A 110 -21.29 -10.76 7.39
C ALA A 110 -21.74 -10.67 5.91
N ASP A 111 -21.46 -9.53 5.25
CA ASP A 111 -21.65 -9.35 3.81
C ASP A 111 -20.55 -10.03 2.96
N GLY A 112 -19.67 -10.81 3.59
CA GLY A 112 -18.64 -11.61 2.94
C GLY A 112 -17.41 -10.81 2.49
N PHE A 113 -17.18 -9.60 3.00
CA PHE A 113 -15.90 -8.91 2.83
C PHE A 113 -14.88 -9.38 3.86
N GLU A 114 -13.61 -9.38 3.48
CA GLU A 114 -12.51 -9.61 4.42
C GLU A 114 -12.01 -8.24 4.92
N VAL A 115 -12.26 -7.94 6.20
CA VAL A 115 -11.80 -6.71 6.86
C VAL A 115 -10.65 -7.04 7.80
N LEU A 116 -9.48 -6.50 7.50
CA LEU A 116 -8.21 -6.76 8.18
C LEU A 116 -7.75 -5.51 8.92
N THR A 117 -7.14 -5.72 10.07
CA THR A 117 -6.71 -4.68 11.01
C THR A 117 -5.29 -4.93 11.49
N ASP A 118 -4.75 -4.00 12.28
CA ASP A 118 -3.43 -4.17 12.91
C ASP A 118 -3.37 -5.44 13.79
N HIS A 119 -4.49 -5.88 14.37
CA HIS A 119 -4.53 -7.11 15.16
C HIS A 119 -4.26 -8.36 14.32
N ASP A 120 -4.74 -8.39 13.07
CA ASP A 120 -4.59 -9.53 12.15
C ASP A 120 -3.16 -9.63 11.61
N GLU A 121 -2.40 -8.54 11.64
CA GLU A 121 -1.00 -8.52 11.23
C GLU A 121 -0.11 -9.26 12.24
N TRP A 122 -0.35 -9.06 13.53
CA TRP A 122 0.50 -9.58 14.60
C TRP A 122 -0.01 -10.89 15.21
N GLY A 123 -1.31 -11.18 15.11
CA GLY A 123 -1.88 -12.40 15.70
C GLY A 123 -1.29 -13.70 15.12
N PRO A 124 -1.24 -13.88 13.78
CA PRO A 124 -0.74 -15.11 13.17
C PRO A 124 0.79 -15.26 13.17
N TRP A 125 1.55 -14.16 13.31
CA TRP A 125 3.00 -14.19 13.22
C TRP A 125 3.63 -14.63 14.54
N GLN A 126 4.30 -15.78 14.56
CA GLN A 126 4.89 -16.34 15.78
C GLN A 126 6.39 -16.58 15.64
N LYS A 127 6.87 -16.85 14.43
CA LYS A 127 8.28 -17.14 14.15
C LYS A 127 8.73 -16.60 12.80
N VAL A 128 10.05 -16.45 12.66
CA VAL A 128 10.68 -16.16 11.38
C VAL A 128 10.30 -17.26 10.38
N GLY A 129 9.77 -16.84 9.23
CA GLY A 129 9.28 -17.71 8.17
C GLY A 129 7.76 -17.76 8.06
N ASP A 130 7.02 -17.29 9.07
CA ASP A 130 5.58 -17.11 8.97
C ASP A 130 5.23 -15.97 7.98
N PRO A 131 4.09 -16.06 7.28
CA PRO A 131 3.68 -15.02 6.34
C PRO A 131 3.48 -13.68 7.05
N VAL A 132 3.94 -12.60 6.41
CA VAL A 132 3.80 -11.24 6.91
C VAL A 132 2.63 -10.59 6.18
N LEU A 133 1.55 -10.28 6.92
CA LEU A 133 0.26 -9.93 6.32
C LEU A 133 0.34 -8.76 5.32
N HIS A 134 0.99 -7.64 5.67
CA HIS A 134 1.08 -6.50 4.75
C HIS A 134 1.82 -6.83 3.44
N ILE A 135 2.78 -7.76 3.47
CA ILE A 135 3.49 -8.24 2.28
C ILE A 135 2.58 -9.14 1.45
N GLU A 136 1.80 -10.02 2.09
CA GLU A 136 0.84 -10.89 1.39
C GLU A 136 -0.27 -10.08 0.73
N LEU A 137 -0.77 -9.05 1.41
CA LEU A 137 -1.75 -8.11 0.84
C LEU A 137 -1.18 -7.36 -0.37
N ARG A 138 0.06 -6.87 -0.27
CA ARG A 138 0.77 -6.23 -1.38
C ARG A 138 0.95 -7.18 -2.57
N ARG A 139 1.24 -8.46 -2.33
CA ARG A 139 1.36 -9.48 -3.39
C ARG A 139 0.03 -9.85 -4.02
N TRP A 140 -1.03 -9.83 -3.23
CA TRP A 140 -2.38 -10.23 -3.65
C TRP A 140 -3.05 -9.19 -4.54
N ALA A 141 -2.89 -7.90 -4.23
CA ALA A 141 -3.62 -6.81 -4.86
C ALA A 141 -3.03 -6.36 -6.20
N ASP A 142 -3.92 -6.06 -7.16
CA ASP A 142 -3.60 -5.38 -8.42
C ASP A 142 -3.63 -3.85 -8.26
N ALA A 143 -4.47 -3.36 -7.34
CA ALA A 143 -4.58 -1.94 -7.01
C ALA A 143 -4.72 -1.72 -5.51
N LEU A 144 -4.07 -0.68 -5.01
CA LEU A 144 -4.27 -0.15 -3.66
C LEU A 144 -5.10 1.14 -3.74
N VAL A 145 -6.16 1.24 -2.94
CA VAL A 145 -7.03 2.41 -2.91
C VAL A 145 -7.18 2.89 -1.49
N LEU A 146 -6.60 4.05 -1.14
CA LEU A 146 -6.77 4.65 0.18
C LEU A 146 -7.98 5.59 0.16
N ALA A 147 -9.13 5.11 0.63
CA ALA A 147 -10.41 5.82 0.57
C ALA A 147 -11.29 5.49 1.79
N PRO A 148 -11.41 6.41 2.76
CA PRO A 148 -10.78 7.73 2.81
C PRO A 148 -9.28 7.69 3.18
N LEU A 149 -8.53 8.68 2.69
CA LEU A 149 -7.21 9.06 3.18
C LEU A 149 -7.31 10.31 4.09
N SER A 150 -7.12 10.14 5.39
CA SER A 150 -7.10 11.24 6.37
C SER A 150 -5.81 12.04 6.28
N ALA A 151 -5.82 13.28 6.78
CA ALA A 151 -4.63 14.14 6.82
C ALA A 151 -3.45 13.48 7.57
N ASN A 152 -3.73 12.76 8.65
CA ASN A 152 -2.71 12.04 9.42
C ASN A 152 -2.07 10.91 8.61
N SER A 153 -2.88 10.08 7.96
CA SER A 153 -2.35 8.99 7.13
C SER A 153 -1.68 9.52 5.86
N LEU A 154 -2.15 10.64 5.28
CA LEU A 154 -1.46 11.34 4.20
C LEU A 154 -0.06 11.76 4.63
N ALA A 155 0.07 12.39 5.80
CA ALA A 155 1.36 12.77 6.36
C ALA A 155 2.27 11.55 6.56
N LYS A 156 1.76 10.45 7.12
CA LYS A 156 2.52 9.20 7.28
C LYS A 156 3.02 8.65 5.95
N CYS A 157 2.14 8.55 4.96
CA CYS A 157 2.48 8.04 3.63
C CYS A 157 3.56 8.90 2.95
N ALA A 158 3.40 10.23 2.98
CA ALA A 158 4.35 11.17 2.37
C ALA A 158 5.74 11.14 3.04
N HIS A 159 5.83 10.81 4.33
CA HIS A 159 7.11 10.72 5.06
C HIS A 159 7.62 9.28 5.18
N GLY A 160 6.95 8.30 4.58
CA GLY A 160 7.37 6.90 4.58
C GLY A 160 7.25 6.19 5.93
N LEU A 161 6.35 6.64 6.81
CA LEU A 161 6.03 5.96 8.07
C LEU A 161 5.17 4.72 7.81
N ALA A 162 5.43 3.65 8.56
CA ALA A 162 4.78 2.35 8.45
C ALA A 162 4.55 1.76 9.85
N ASP A 163 3.49 2.22 10.52
CA ASP A 163 3.23 1.94 11.94
C ASP A 163 1.86 1.29 12.19
N ASN A 164 1.16 0.94 11.12
CA ASN A 164 -0.12 0.23 11.10
C ASN A 164 -0.26 -0.48 9.74
N LEU A 165 -1.13 -1.49 9.66
CA LEU A 165 -1.31 -2.37 8.50
C LEU A 165 -1.47 -1.57 7.20
N VAL A 166 -2.32 -0.55 7.18
CA VAL A 166 -2.58 0.28 5.99
C VAL A 166 -1.30 0.97 5.52
N THR A 167 -0.58 1.62 6.43
CA THR A 167 0.67 2.33 6.09
C THR A 167 1.82 1.38 5.77
N CYS A 168 1.88 0.20 6.39
CA CYS A 168 2.84 -0.85 6.07
C CYS A 168 2.65 -1.36 4.63
N VAL A 169 1.40 -1.62 4.23
CA VAL A 169 1.07 -1.99 2.84
C VAL A 169 1.49 -0.88 1.87
N PHE A 170 1.12 0.37 2.15
CA PHE A 170 1.48 1.50 1.28
C PHE A 170 3.00 1.65 1.15
N ARG A 171 3.74 1.50 2.25
CA ARG A 171 5.20 1.63 2.26
C ARG A 171 5.91 0.54 1.46
N ALA A 172 5.34 -0.67 1.44
CA ALA A 172 5.84 -1.82 0.69
C ALA A 172 5.31 -1.89 -0.75
N TRP A 173 4.44 -0.95 -1.14
CA TRP A 173 3.74 -0.99 -2.42
C TRP A 173 4.69 -0.87 -3.62
N ASP A 174 4.31 -1.55 -4.71
CA ASP A 174 4.95 -1.35 -6.00
C ASP A 174 4.29 -0.16 -6.71
N PHE A 175 4.98 0.97 -6.77
CA PHE A 175 4.42 2.17 -7.40
C PHE A 175 4.32 2.10 -8.94
N SER A 176 4.81 1.01 -9.56
CA SER A 176 4.46 0.69 -10.95
C SER A 176 3.05 0.07 -11.06
N SER A 177 2.50 -0.44 -9.97
CA SER A 177 1.12 -0.91 -9.87
C SER A 177 0.17 0.22 -9.47
N PRO A 178 -1.08 0.20 -9.95
CA PRO A 178 -2.08 1.22 -9.60
C PRO A 178 -2.20 1.49 -8.10
N VAL A 179 -2.03 2.76 -7.71
CA VAL A 179 -2.36 3.26 -6.38
C VAL A 179 -3.15 4.54 -6.48
N LEU A 180 -4.31 4.55 -5.81
CA LEU A 180 -5.24 5.66 -5.79
C LEU A 180 -5.42 6.14 -4.35
N VAL A 181 -5.54 7.46 -4.17
CA VAL A 181 -5.83 8.05 -2.87
C VAL A 181 -7.01 9.00 -3.00
N ALA A 182 -7.98 8.90 -2.10
CA ALA A 182 -9.13 9.78 -2.01
C ALA A 182 -9.07 10.53 -0.67
N PRO A 183 -8.45 11.73 -0.62
CA PRO A 183 -8.34 12.51 0.59
C PRO A 183 -9.71 12.88 1.16
N ALA A 184 -9.81 12.93 2.48
CA ALA A 184 -11.03 13.29 3.18
C ALA A 184 -10.72 13.96 4.53
N MET A 185 -10.84 15.29 4.59
CA MET A 185 -10.49 16.08 5.77
C MET A 185 -11.27 17.40 5.80
N ASN A 186 -11.28 18.08 6.95
CA ASN A 186 -11.87 19.41 7.05
C ASN A 186 -11.17 20.42 6.12
N THR A 187 -11.87 21.46 5.67
CA THR A 187 -11.36 22.50 4.76
C THR A 187 -10.07 23.15 5.24
N PHE A 188 -9.94 23.50 6.52
CA PHE A 188 -8.71 24.11 7.02
C PHE A 188 -7.52 23.13 7.00
N MET A 189 -7.78 21.82 7.13
CA MET A 189 -6.75 20.81 6.93
C MET A 189 -6.39 20.67 5.45
N TRP A 190 -7.39 20.73 4.56
CA TRP A 190 -7.18 20.65 3.11
C TRP A 190 -6.38 21.83 2.57
N GLU A 191 -6.74 23.05 2.96
CA GLU A 191 -6.07 24.31 2.57
C GLU A 191 -4.69 24.49 3.23
N SER A 192 -4.34 23.62 4.18
CA SER A 192 -3.03 23.64 4.83
C SER A 192 -1.92 23.42 3.81
N PRO A 193 -0.82 24.21 3.85
CA PRO A 193 0.34 24.00 2.98
C PRO A 193 0.98 22.61 3.12
N PHE A 194 0.74 21.92 4.24
CA PHE A 194 1.20 20.54 4.41
C PHE A 194 0.50 19.58 3.45
N THR A 195 -0.80 19.75 3.24
CA THR A 195 -1.62 18.84 2.42
C THR A 195 -1.14 18.84 0.98
N GLU A 196 -1.00 20.02 0.36
CA GLU A 196 -0.54 20.08 -1.04
C GLU A 196 0.89 19.57 -1.21
N LYS A 197 1.80 19.86 -0.25
CA LYS A 197 3.18 19.31 -0.28
C LYS A 197 3.17 17.78 -0.20
N GLN A 198 2.38 17.22 0.71
CA GLN A 198 2.30 15.77 0.91
C GLN A 198 1.62 15.07 -0.27
N LEU A 199 0.57 15.67 -0.85
CA LEU A 199 -0.02 15.19 -2.10
C LEU A 199 0.98 15.26 -3.26
N GLY A 200 1.81 16.30 -3.32
CA GLY A 200 2.92 16.40 -4.27
C GLY A 200 3.84 15.18 -4.20
N VAL A 201 4.29 14.80 -3.02
CA VAL A 201 5.13 13.59 -2.82
C VAL A 201 4.41 12.33 -3.31
N LEU A 202 3.13 12.15 -2.98
CA LEU A 202 2.37 10.98 -3.43
C LEU A 202 2.21 10.94 -4.96
N ARG A 203 1.99 12.10 -5.60
CA ARG A 203 1.93 12.20 -7.07
C ARG A 203 3.28 11.86 -7.72
N GLU A 204 4.39 12.32 -7.14
CA GLU A 204 5.75 11.98 -7.59
C GLU A 204 6.04 10.48 -7.46
N LEU A 205 5.50 9.82 -6.44
CA LEU A 205 5.52 8.37 -6.31
C LEU A 205 4.62 7.66 -7.35
N GLY A 206 3.80 8.36 -8.13
CA GLY A 206 2.89 7.76 -9.11
C GLY A 206 1.48 7.49 -8.58
N ALA A 207 1.14 7.94 -7.38
CA ALA A 207 -0.22 7.81 -6.87
C ALA A 207 -1.20 8.76 -7.58
N ARG A 208 -2.34 8.20 -8.02
CA ARG A 208 -3.45 8.98 -8.58
C ARG A 208 -4.29 9.55 -7.44
N VAL A 209 -4.26 10.87 -7.30
CA VAL A 209 -5.13 11.58 -6.35
C VAL A 209 -6.51 11.77 -6.95
N VAL A 210 -7.54 11.21 -6.32
CA VAL A 210 -8.94 11.51 -6.64
C VAL A 210 -9.30 12.82 -5.93
N PRO A 211 -9.70 13.87 -6.66
CA PRO A 211 -9.93 15.19 -6.08
C PRO A 211 -11.09 15.19 -5.08
N THR A 212 -10.98 16.04 -4.06
CA THR A 212 -12.06 16.31 -3.10
C THR A 212 -13.23 17.03 -3.76
N VAL A 213 -14.34 17.14 -3.04
CA VAL A 213 -15.53 17.89 -3.46
C VAL A 213 -15.86 18.98 -2.45
N VAL A 214 -16.40 20.09 -2.93
CA VAL A 214 -16.95 21.15 -2.08
C VAL A 214 -18.35 20.75 -1.62
N LYS A 215 -18.54 20.53 -0.32
CA LYS A 215 -19.83 20.19 0.30
C LYS A 215 -19.89 20.74 1.72
N GLU A 216 -21.07 20.71 2.31
CA GLU A 216 -21.22 20.85 3.76
C GLU A 216 -20.52 19.68 4.46
N LEU A 217 -19.60 20.02 5.36
CA LEU A 217 -18.76 19.08 6.08
C LEU A 217 -19.39 18.66 7.40
N ALA A 218 -18.84 17.62 8.03
CA ALA A 218 -19.34 17.13 9.33
C ALA A 218 -19.30 18.17 10.47
N CYS A 219 -18.52 19.26 10.31
CA CYS A 219 -18.47 20.38 11.24
C CYS A 219 -19.53 21.47 10.98
N GLY A 220 -20.28 21.39 9.87
CA GLY A 220 -21.28 22.38 9.44
C GLY A 220 -20.75 23.45 8.47
N ASP A 221 -19.44 23.47 8.20
CA ASP A 221 -18.85 24.40 7.22
C ASP A 221 -19.06 23.89 5.79
N VAL A 222 -19.33 24.80 4.85
CA VAL A 222 -19.25 24.50 3.41
C VAL A 222 -17.85 24.82 2.92
N GLY A 223 -17.14 23.80 2.45
CA GLY A 223 -15.78 24.00 1.94
C GLY A 223 -15.23 22.77 1.23
N ASP A 224 -14.06 22.95 0.63
CA ASP A 224 -13.33 21.87 -0.03
C ASP A 224 -12.74 20.90 1.02
N GLY A 225 -12.44 19.66 0.63
CA GLY A 225 -11.86 18.64 1.51
C GLY A 225 -12.76 17.42 1.76
N ALA A 226 -14.03 17.45 1.34
CA ALA A 226 -14.88 16.27 1.42
C ALA A 226 -14.39 15.21 0.42
N MET A 227 -14.45 13.93 0.83
CA MET A 227 -14.11 12.82 -0.06
C MET A 227 -14.99 12.84 -1.30
N ALA A 228 -14.40 12.53 -2.46
CA ALA A 228 -15.16 12.25 -3.68
C ALA A 228 -16.27 11.21 -3.43
N GLU A 229 -17.32 11.26 -4.24
CA GLU A 229 -18.34 10.22 -4.18
C GLU A 229 -17.75 8.84 -4.50
N TYR A 230 -18.27 7.81 -3.82
CA TYR A 230 -17.76 6.45 -3.95
C TYR A 230 -17.84 5.95 -5.40
N THR A 231 -18.82 6.40 -6.18
CA THR A 231 -18.95 6.10 -7.61
C THR A 231 -17.83 6.70 -8.45
N THR A 232 -17.41 7.94 -8.15
CA THR A 232 -16.26 8.59 -8.78
C THR A 232 -14.97 7.83 -8.47
N ILE A 233 -14.78 7.44 -7.21
CA ILE A 233 -13.61 6.64 -6.79
C ILE A 233 -13.62 5.29 -7.51
N ALA A 234 -14.75 4.58 -7.52
CA ALA A 234 -14.88 3.29 -8.19
C ALA A 234 -14.58 3.40 -9.69
N SER A 235 -15.07 4.44 -10.36
CA SER A 235 -14.77 4.70 -11.78
C SER A 235 -13.28 4.94 -12.02
N ALA A 236 -12.62 5.72 -11.16
CA ALA A 236 -11.18 5.94 -11.23
C ALA A 236 -10.37 4.64 -11.03
N VAL A 237 -10.85 3.73 -10.18
CA VAL A 237 -10.24 2.40 -9.98
C VAL A 237 -10.39 1.52 -11.23
N VAL A 238 -11.58 1.50 -11.84
CA VAL A 238 -11.82 0.79 -13.10
C VAL A 238 -10.86 1.27 -14.18
N GLU A 239 -10.77 2.58 -14.38
CA GLU A 239 -9.84 3.18 -15.34
C GLU A 239 -8.38 2.82 -15.06
N ALA A 240 -7.95 2.83 -13.80
CA ALA A 240 -6.57 2.54 -13.43
C ALA A 240 -6.22 1.05 -13.61
N LEU A 241 -7.20 0.16 -13.53
CA LEU A 241 -7.04 -1.27 -13.77
C LEU A 241 -7.11 -1.63 -15.26
N HIS A 242 -7.52 -0.70 -16.14
CA HIS A 242 -7.48 -0.92 -17.57
C HIS A 242 -6.03 -1.12 -18.04
N GLY A 243 -5.76 -2.27 -18.65
CA GLY A 243 -4.43 -2.60 -19.19
C GLY A 243 -3.50 -3.32 -18.21
N VAL A 244 -3.94 -3.62 -16.98
CA VAL A 244 -3.18 -4.50 -16.08
C VAL A 244 -3.13 -5.93 -16.68
N PRO A 245 -1.94 -6.48 -16.99
CA PRO A 245 -1.83 -7.79 -17.64
C PRO A 245 -2.45 -8.92 -16.82
N GLY A 246 -3.25 -9.77 -17.46
CA GLY A 246 -3.87 -10.93 -16.82
C GLY A 246 -5.08 -10.64 -15.93
N VAL A 247 -5.52 -9.37 -15.87
CA VAL A 247 -6.71 -8.94 -15.13
C VAL A 247 -7.87 -8.72 -16.10
N ALA A 248 -9.04 -9.27 -15.77
CA ALA A 248 -10.25 -9.06 -16.54
C ALA A 248 -10.72 -7.61 -16.40
N PRO A 249 -11.20 -6.96 -17.48
CA PRO A 249 -11.79 -5.63 -17.38
C PRO A 249 -12.96 -5.63 -16.39
N LEU A 250 -13.02 -4.61 -15.55
CA LEU A 250 -14.18 -4.39 -14.70
C LEU A 250 -15.35 -3.85 -15.55
N SER A 251 -16.56 -4.36 -15.32
CA SER A 251 -17.75 -4.00 -16.08
C SER A 251 -18.75 -3.25 -15.21
N GLY A 252 -19.47 -2.27 -15.75
CA GLY A 252 -20.71 -1.78 -15.13
C GLY A 252 -20.62 -0.49 -14.30
N LEU A 253 -19.55 0.28 -14.41
CA LEU A 253 -19.50 1.66 -13.91
C LEU A 253 -19.43 2.59 -15.13
N ARG A 254 -20.60 3.02 -15.64
CA ARG A 254 -20.75 4.07 -16.65
C ARG A 254 -21.67 5.15 -16.10
#